data_AF-A0A2S6MWM6-F1
#
_entry.id   AF-A0A2S6MWM6-F1
#
_cell.length_a   1.000
_cell.length_b   1.000
_cell.length_c   1.000
_cell.angle_alpha   90.00
_cell.angle_beta   90.00
_cell.angle_gamma   90.00
#
_symmetry.space_group_name_H-M   'P 1'
#
loop_
_entity.id
_entity.type
_entity.pdbx_description
1 polymer ?
#
loop_
_entity_poly.entity_id
_entity_poly.type
_entity_poly.pdbx_seq_one_letter_code
_entity_poly.pdbx_strand_id
1 'polypeptide(L)' 'MAQDEDAPPPKRRRLEPLPLDTLGIDELRAYIEELKLEIARVESDISRKHSHRSAADAFFRRP' A
#
# COMPACT_ATOMS: atom_id res chain seq x y z
N MET A 1 5.94 0.24 37.40
CA MET A 1 6.37 0.41 36.00
C MET A 1 5.36 -0.36 35.15
N ALA A 2 4.40 0.33 34.54
CA ALA A 2 3.31 -0.32 33.80
C ALA A 2 2.66 0.69 32.85
N GLN A 3 3.25 0.94 31.69
CA GLN A 3 2.62 1.71 30.59
C GLN A 3 3.22 1.32 29.22
N ASP A 4 3.28 0.03 28.86
CA ASP A 4 3.67 -0.39 27.50
C ASP A 4 2.69 -1.40 26.86
N GLU A 5 1.62 -1.79 27.57
CA GLU A 5 0.74 -2.90 27.13
C GLU A 5 -0.40 -2.46 26.19
N ASP A 6 -0.61 -1.15 26.01
CA ASP A 6 -1.68 -0.58 25.16
C ASP A 6 -1.13 0.03 23.85
N ALA A 7 0.14 -0.23 23.52
CA ALA A 7 0.70 0.23 22.25
C ALA A 7 0.16 -0.63 21.10
N PRO A 8 -0.39 -0.03 20.03
CA PRO A 8 -0.82 -0.78 18.87
C PRO A 8 0.38 -1.55 18.29
N PRO A 9 0.19 -2.81 17.85
CA PRO A 9 1.28 -3.62 17.33
C PRO A 9 1.97 -2.89 16.17
N PRO A 10 3.31 -2.95 16.08
CA PRO A 10 4.05 -2.25 15.05
C PRO A 10 3.51 -2.64 13.68
N LYS A 11 3.16 -1.63 12.86
CA LYS A 11 2.66 -1.85 11.51
C LYS A 11 3.71 -2.65 10.73
N ARG A 12 3.34 -3.84 10.27
CA ARG A 12 4.20 -4.66 9.41
C ARG A 12 4.53 -3.87 8.14
N ARG A 13 5.82 -3.59 7.92
CA ARG A 13 6.28 -3.05 6.64
C ARG A 13 6.15 -4.16 5.59
N ARG A 14 5.49 -3.86 4.48
CA ARG A 14 5.38 -4.82 3.36
C ARG A 14 6.60 -4.83 2.45
N LEU A 15 7.34 -3.71 2.41
CA LEU A 15 8.56 -3.55 1.64
C LEU A 15 9.68 -3.15 2.60
N GLU A 16 10.80 -3.86 2.50
CA GLU A 16 12.04 -3.47 3.17
C GLU A 16 12.71 -2.37 2.32
N PRO A 17 13.11 -1.24 2.93
CA PRO A 17 13.80 -0.19 2.19
C PRO A 17 15.14 -0.69 1.64
N LEU A 18 15.38 -0.44 0.36
CA LEU A 18 16.66 -0.71 -0.27
C LEU A 18 17.74 0.25 0.26
N PRO A 19 18.99 -0.20 0.52
CA PRO A 19 20.08 0.69 0.89
C PRO A 19 20.47 1.57 -0.30
N LEU A 20 20.07 2.85 -0.26
CA LEU A 20 20.21 3.76 -1.41
C LEU A 20 21.65 4.23 -1.63
N ASP A 21 22.49 4.20 -0.59
CA ASP A 21 23.88 4.69 -0.63
C ASP A 21 24.78 3.86 -1.56
N THR A 22 24.36 2.66 -1.95
CA THR A 22 25.10 1.78 -2.87
C THR A 22 24.67 1.93 -4.32
N LEU A 23 23.65 2.75 -4.61
CA LEU A 23 23.08 2.89 -5.95
C LEU A 23 23.55 4.15 -6.67
N GLY A 24 23.79 4.03 -7.98
CA GLY A 24 23.98 5.16 -8.88
C GLY A 24 22.67 5.88 -9.23
N ILE A 25 22.77 7.05 -9.87
CA ILE A 25 21.60 7.87 -10.24
C ILE A 25 20.61 7.11 -11.14
N ASP A 26 21.10 6.36 -12.11
CA ASP A 26 20.24 5.63 -13.04
C ASP A 26 19.54 4.44 -12.36
N GLU A 27 20.21 3.78 -11.41
CA GLU A 27 19.61 2.73 -10.58
C GLU A 27 18.53 3.30 -9.65
N LEU A 28 18.77 4.48 -9.07
CA LEU A 28 17.76 5.20 -8.28
C LEU A 28 16.54 5.57 -9.13
N ARG A 29 16.75 6.00 -10.38
CA ARG A 29 15.65 6.28 -11.32
C ARG A 29 14.88 5.02 -11.67
N ALA A 30 15.56 3.91 -11.94
CA ALA A 30 14.92 2.62 -12.22
C ALA A 30 14.08 2.15 -11.02
N TYR A 31 14.65 2.22 -9.81
CA TYR A 31 13.95 1.86 -8.58
C TYR A 31 12.70 2.72 -8.33
N ILE A 32 12.75 4.02 -8.65
CA ILE A 32 11.57 4.90 -8.59
C ILE A 32 10.47 4.40 -9.55
N GLU A 33 10.81 4.03 -10.78
CA GLU A 33 9.83 3.56 -11.75
C GLU A 33 9.20 2.22 -11.32
N GLU A 34 10.00 1.31 -10.76
CA GLU A 34 9.48 0.06 -10.17
C GLU A 34 8.47 0.32 -9.05
N LEU A 35 8.80 1.23 -8.12
CA LEU A 35 7.89 1.59 -7.03
C LEU A 35 6.61 2.25 -7.54
N LYS A 36 6.68 3.09 -8.57
CA LYS A 36 5.49 3.69 -9.19
C LYS A 36 4.59 2.64 -9.85
N LEU A 37 5.16 1.64 -10.50
CA LEU A 37 4.40 0.52 -11.07
C LEU A 37 3.66 -0.26 -9.98
N GLU A 38 4.32 -0.51 -8.84
CA GLU A 38 3.68 -1.16 -7.70
C GLU A 38 2.55 -0.31 -7.10
N ILE A 39 2.74 1.01 -6.99
CA ILE A 39 1.68 1.94 -6.58
C ILE A 39 0.49 1.82 -7.53
N ALA A 40 0.69 1.91 -8.84
CA ALA A 40 -0.37 1.82 -9.83
C ALA A 40 -1.11 0.47 -9.76
N ARG A 41 -0.40 -0.63 -9.51
CA ARG A 41 -0.99 -1.97 -9.31
C ARG A 41 -1.93 -1.97 -8.11
N VAL A 42 -1.47 -1.44 -6.96
CA VAL A 42 -2.25 -1.39 -5.72
C VAL A 42 -3.46 -0.46 -5.87
N GLU A 43 -3.31 0.69 -6.53
CA GLU A 43 -4.42 1.60 -6.83
C GLU A 43 -5.49 0.94 -7.71
N SER A 44 -5.09 0.16 -8.71
CA SER A 44 -6.01 -0.63 -9.53
C SER A 44 -6.78 -1.64 -8.68
N ASP A 45 -6.10 -2.38 -7.80
CA ASP A 45 -6.73 -3.33 -6.87
C ASP A 45 -7.74 -2.65 -5.93
N ILE A 46 -7.40 -1.47 -5.41
CA ILE A 46 -8.30 -0.66 -4.58
C ILE A 46 -9.54 -0.26 -5.37
N SER A 47 -9.35 0.25 -6.60
CA SER A 47 -10.45 0.63 -7.48
C SER A 47 -11.40 -0.54 -7.72
N ARG A 48 -10.86 -1.73 -8.07
CA ARG A 48 -11.67 -2.95 -8.27
C ARG A 48 -12.47 -3.32 -7.01
N LYS A 49 -11.84 -3.30 -5.83
CA LYS A 49 -12.51 -3.57 -4.55
C LYS A 49 -13.60 -2.54 -4.24
N HIS A 50 -13.37 -1.27 -4.56
CA HIS A 50 -14.36 -0.22 -4.37
C HIS A 50 -15.56 -0.39 -5.28
N SER A 51 -15.35 -0.67 -6.58
CA SER A 51 -16.43 -0.96 -7.54
C SER A 51 -17.29 -2.15 -7.09
N HIS A 52 -16.67 -3.22 -6.57
CA HIS A 52 -17.40 -4.37 -6.04
C HIS A 52 -18.28 -3.98 -4.84
N ARG A 53 -17.75 -3.17 -3.92
CA ARG A 53 -18.51 -2.68 -2.76
C ARG A 53 -19.66 -1.78 -3.18
N SER A 54 -19.44 -0.84 -4.10
CA SER A 54 -20.50 0.04 -4.61
C SER A 54 -21.61 -0.70 -5.35
N ALA A 55 -21.28 -1.76 -6.10
CA ALA A 55 -22.27 -2.62 -6.74
C ALA A 55 -23.09 -3.42 -5.71
N ALA A 56 -22.45 -3.92 -4.65
CA ALA A 56 -23.15 -4.56 -3.54
C ALA A 56 -24.06 -3.57 -2.79
N ASP A 57 -23.55 -2.40 -2.43
CA ASP A 57 -24.33 -1.36 -1.74
C ASP A 57 -25.56 -0.92 -2.56
N ALA A 58 -25.45 -0.86 -3.89
CA ALA A 58 -26.59 -0.56 -4.78
C ALA A 58 -27.60 -1.71 -4.91
N PHE A 59 -27.17 -2.96 -4.70
CA PHE A 59 -28.07 -4.12 -4.67
C PHE A 59 -28.83 -4.22 -3.34
N PHE A 60 -28.18 -3.90 -2.22
CA PHE A 60 -28.79 -3.89 -0.89
C PHE A 60 -29.54 -2.58 -0.55
N ARG A 61 -29.32 -1.50 -1.31
CA ARG A 61 -30.13 -0.27 -1.28
C ARG A 61 -31.08 -0.23 -2.48
N ARG A 62 -32.17 -0.98 -2.39
CA ARG A 62 -33.44 -0.65 -3.06
C ARG A 62 -34.47 -0.37 -1.96
N PRO A 63 -35.46 0.50 -2.22
CA PRO A 63 -36.24 1.22 -1.18
C PRO A 63 -36.89 0.33 -0.13
#